data_AF-A0A1M6L2F9-F1
#
_entry.id   AF-A0A1M6L2F9-F1
#
_cell.length_a   1.000
_cell.length_b   1.000
_cell.length_c   1.000
_cell.angle_alpha   90.00
_cell.angle_beta   90.00
_cell.angle_gamma   90.00
#
_symmetry.space_group_name_H-M   'P 1'
#
loop_
_entity.id
_entity.type
_entity.pdbx_description
1 polymer ?
#
loop_
_entity_poly.entity_id
_entity_poly.type
_entity_poly.pdbx_seq_one_letter_code
_entity_poly.pdbx_strand_id
1 'polypeptide(L)'
;MNKVSIAFSNGETLELCEGQIIMPISKLIVEDDISVSQGTSYELWNHCSAGMVPSICELLCKCDFFHLIDDEDTVYNSSAVVSIKNL
;
A
#
# COMPACT_ATOMS: atom_id res chain seq x y z
N MET A 1 -8.38 -17.14 -3.52
CA MET A 1 -7.47 -15.99 -3.25
C MET A 1 -8.22 -15.03 -2.38
N ASN A 2 -7.65 -14.67 -1.23
CA ASN A 2 -8.24 -13.66 -0.36
C ASN A 2 -8.10 -12.29 -1.03
N LYS A 3 -9.06 -11.41 -0.75
CA LYS A 3 -9.14 -10.09 -1.35
C LYS A 3 -9.44 -9.02 -0.30
N VAL A 4 -9.06 -7.80 -0.60
CA VAL A 4 -9.32 -6.64 0.25
C VAL A 4 -9.64 -5.43 -0.61
N SER A 5 -10.59 -4.63 -0.14
CA SER A 5 -10.90 -3.32 -0.73
C SER A 5 -10.40 -2.22 0.21
N ILE A 6 -9.66 -1.27 -0.37
CA ILE A 6 -9.23 -0.03 0.26
C ILE A 6 -10.11 1.09 -0.29
N ALA A 7 -10.70 1.89 0.58
CA ALA A 7 -11.42 3.11 0.19
C ALA A 7 -10.60 4.34 0.58
N PHE A 8 -10.46 5.27 -0.36
CA PHE A 8 -9.72 6.52 -0.18
C PHE A 8 -10.67 7.69 0.08
N SER A 9 -10.14 8.77 0.64
CA SER A 9 -10.91 9.98 0.99
C SER A 9 -11.46 10.74 -0.22
N ASN A 10 -10.91 10.50 -1.41
CA ASN A 10 -11.42 11.04 -2.67
C ASN A 10 -12.61 10.23 -3.25
N GLY A 11 -13.02 9.14 -2.58
CA GLY A 11 -14.12 8.27 -3.01
C GLY A 11 -13.70 7.13 -3.95
N GLU A 12 -12.43 7.06 -4.35
CA GLU A 12 -11.90 5.94 -5.11
C GLU A 12 -11.74 4.69 -4.23
N THR A 13 -11.76 3.53 -4.88
CA THR A 13 -11.51 2.25 -4.23
C THR A 13 -10.48 1.46 -4.99
N LEU A 14 -9.60 0.78 -4.26
CA LEU A 14 -8.60 -0.14 -4.80
C LEU A 14 -8.87 -1.54 -4.27
N GLU A 15 -9.05 -2.51 -5.16
CA GLU A 15 -9.15 -3.92 -4.81
C GLU A 15 -7.78 -4.59 -4.98
N LEU A 16 -7.35 -5.32 -3.96
CA LEU A 16 -6.07 -6.02 -3.93
C LEU A 16 -6.26 -7.49 -3.60
N CYS A 17 -5.34 -8.32 -4.07
CA CYS A 17 -5.33 -9.76 -3.83
C CYS A 17 -4.13 -10.20 -3.01
N GLU A 18 -4.28 -11.28 -2.26
CA GLU A 18 -3.16 -11.99 -1.64
C GLU A 18 -2.10 -12.36 -2.68
N GLY A 19 -0.83 -12.16 -2.34
CA GLY A 19 0.34 -12.38 -3.21
C GLY A 19 0.66 -11.21 -4.15
N GLN A 20 -0.16 -10.17 -4.21
CA GLN A 20 0.14 -9.00 -5.02
C GLN A 20 1.32 -8.22 -4.45
N ILE A 21 2.21 -7.75 -5.32
CA ILE A 21 3.41 -7.00 -4.92
C ILE A 21 3.12 -5.50 -5.00
N ILE A 22 3.38 -4.83 -3.89
CA ILE A 22 3.28 -3.39 -3.74
C ILE A 22 4.70 -2.81 -3.70
N MET A 23 4.89 -1.67 -4.35
CA MET A 23 6.14 -0.92 -4.36
C MET A 23 5.98 0.34 -3.50
N PRO A 24 6.53 0.36 -2.28
CA PRO A 24 6.56 1.56 -1.45
C PRO A 24 7.46 2.63 -2.06
N ILE A 25 7.12 3.89 -1.85
CA ILE A 25 7.97 5.03 -2.16
C ILE A 25 8.47 5.60 -0.83
N SER A 26 9.79 5.60 -0.67
CA SER A 26 10.49 6.03 0.53
C SER A 26 11.02 7.45 0.37
N LYS A 27 10.83 8.26 1.41
CA LYS A 27 11.49 9.56 1.54
C LYS A 27 12.97 9.37 1.85
N LEU A 28 13.83 10.05 1.09
CA LEU A 28 15.26 10.11 1.30
C LEU A 28 15.66 11.55 1.63
N ILE A 29 16.44 11.74 2.70
CA ILE A 29 16.95 13.05 3.13
C ILE A 29 18.46 13.02 2.95
N VAL A 30 18.99 13.87 2.06
CA VAL A 30 20.43 13.97 1.78
C VAL A 30 20.81 15.44 1.84
N GLU A 31 21.74 15.80 2.74
CA GLU A 31 22.34 17.15 2.81
C GLU A 31 21.31 18.30 2.75
N ASP A 32 20.23 18.17 3.55
CA ASP A 32 19.10 19.10 3.64
C ASP A 32 18.13 19.14 2.43
N ASP A 33 18.34 18.30 1.43
CA ASP A 33 17.41 18.12 0.31
C ASP A 33 16.52 16.88 0.49
N ILE A 34 15.29 16.96 -0.03
CA ILE A 34 14.31 15.87 0.04
C ILE A 34 14.19 15.25 -1.34
N SER A 35 14.53 13.97 -1.43
CA SER A 35 14.34 13.14 -2.62
C SER A 35 13.45 11.93 -2.30
N VAL A 36 13.02 11.22 -3.34
CA VAL A 36 12.25 9.99 -3.22
C VAL A 36 12.98 8.85 -3.92
N SER A 37 12.86 7.66 -3.36
CA SER A 37 13.36 6.41 -3.96
C SER A 37 12.32 5.33 -3.82
N GLN A 38 12.35 4.33 -4.69
CA GLN A 38 11.63 3.10 -4.44
C GLN A 38 12.18 2.44 -3.16
N GLY A 39 11.26 1.99 -2.31
CA GLY A 39 11.55 1.18 -1.13
C GLY A 39 11.66 -0.31 -1.47
N THR A 40 11.81 -1.14 -0.44
CA THR A 40 11.76 -2.59 -0.60
C THR A 40 10.33 -3.02 -0.94
N SER A 41 10.20 -3.87 -1.97
CA SER A 41 8.90 -4.42 -2.37
C SER A 41 8.21 -5.14 -1.20
N TYR A 42 6.88 -5.11 -1.20
CA TYR A 42 6.05 -5.70 -0.15
C TYR A 42 4.99 -6.61 -0.77
N GLU A 43 5.08 -7.91 -0.48
CA GLU A 43 4.08 -8.89 -0.92
C GLU A 43 2.93 -8.94 0.08
N LEU A 44 1.69 -8.79 -0.42
CA LEU A 44 0.50 -8.87 0.42
C LEU A 44 0.25 -10.30 0.89
N TRP A 45 0.05 -10.46 2.19
CA TRP A 45 -0.16 -11.76 2.81
C TRP A 45 -1.52 -11.82 3.52
N ASN A 46 -2.03 -13.04 3.70
CA ASN A 46 -3.27 -13.29 4.42
C ASN A 46 -3.01 -13.80 5.84
N HIS A 47 -3.53 -13.11 6.84
CA HIS A 47 -3.52 -13.57 8.23
C HIS A 47 -4.56 -14.66 8.44
N CYS A 48 -4.21 -15.71 9.18
CA CYS A 48 -5.06 -16.90 9.36
C CYS A 48 -6.45 -16.62 9.95
N SER A 49 -6.61 -15.57 10.76
CA SER A 49 -7.89 -15.21 11.40
C SER A 49 -8.43 -13.83 11.04
N ALA A 50 -7.61 -12.95 10.46
CA ALA A 50 -7.94 -11.54 10.27
C ALA A 50 -8.01 -11.13 8.78
N GLY A 51 -7.84 -12.10 7.88
CA GLY A 51 -7.78 -11.83 6.46
C GLY A 51 -6.55 -11.01 6.09
N MET A 52 -6.68 -10.14 5.10
CA MET A 52 -5.59 -9.31 4.60
C MET A 52 -5.43 -7.96 5.32
N VAL A 53 -6.39 -7.56 6.15
CA VAL A 53 -6.36 -6.27 6.87
C VAL A 53 -5.02 -6.02 7.59
N PRO A 54 -4.43 -6.98 8.35
CA PRO A 54 -3.13 -6.75 8.98
C PRO A 54 -2.00 -6.45 7.99
N SER A 55 -1.97 -7.15 6.86
CA SER A 55 -0.96 -6.94 5.81
C SER A 55 -1.07 -5.53 5.21
N ILE A 56 -2.28 -5.01 5.02
CA ILE A 56 -2.49 -3.64 4.53
C ILE A 56 -2.07 -2.62 5.59
N CYS A 57 -2.48 -2.79 6.85
CA CYS A 57 -2.06 -1.87 7.91
C CYS A 57 -0.53 -1.82 8.08
N GLU A 58 0.15 -2.96 7.95
CA GLU A 58 1.62 -3.00 8.00
C GLU A 58 2.26 -2.22 6.84
N LEU A 59 1.74 -2.36 5.61
CA LEU A 59 2.17 -1.57 4.45
C LEU A 59 2.00 -0.06 4.70
N LEU A 60 0.83 0.37 5.17
CA LEU A 60 0.52 1.79 5.39
C LEU A 60 1.39 2.41 6.50
N CYS A 61 1.79 1.63 7.50
CA CYS A 61 2.74 2.08 8.52
C CYS A 61 4.18 2.25 8.00
N LYS A 62 4.52 1.60 6.87
CA LYS A 62 5.88 1.58 6.32
C LYS A 62 6.13 2.64 5.26
N CYS A 63 5.10 3.26 4.68
CA CYS A 63 5.28 4.21 3.58
C CYS A 63 4.18 5.27 3.51
N ASP A 64 4.57 6.46 3.05
CA ASP A 64 3.64 7.57 2.79
C ASP A 64 2.91 7.40 1.45
N PHE A 65 3.62 6.83 0.47
CA PHE A 65 3.11 6.59 -0.88
C PHE A 65 3.50 5.19 -1.36
N PHE A 66 2.68 4.61 -2.22
CA PHE A 66 2.94 3.32 -2.84
C PHE A 66 2.26 3.20 -4.20
N HIS A 67 2.76 2.31 -5.05
CA HIS A 67 2.11 1.92 -6.30
C HIS A 67 2.08 0.39 -6.44
N LEU A 68 1.31 -0.10 -7.40
CA LEU A 68 1.31 -1.53 -7.71
C LEU A 68 2.49 -1.83 -8.64
N ILE A 69 3.07 -3.02 -8.54
CA ILE A 69 4.16 -3.40 -9.45
C ILE A 69 3.67 -3.54 -10.91
N ASP A 70 2.38 -3.81 -11.10
CA ASP A 70 1.73 -3.97 -12.40
C ASP A 70 1.05 -2.69 -12.91
N ASP A 71 1.08 -1.61 -12.12
CA ASP A 71 0.62 -0.26 -12.49
C ASP A 71 1.53 0.80 -11.85
N GLU A 72 2.58 1.19 -12.58
CA GLU A 72 3.53 2.23 -12.16
C GLU A 72 3.04 3.66 -12.47
N ASP A 73 1.96 3.81 -13.24
CA ASP A 73 1.41 5.11 -13.62
C ASP A 73 0.54 5.72 -12.52
N THR A 74 0.08 4.91 -11.57
CA THR A 74 -0.78 5.33 -10.44
C THR A 74 -0.07 5.21 -9.10
N VAL A 75 0.02 6.32 -8.36
CA VAL A 75 0.57 6.35 -6.99
C VAL A 75 -0.54 6.69 -5.99
N TYR A 76 -0.63 5.88 -4.94
CA TYR A 76 -1.57 6.04 -3.83
C TYR A 76 -0.90 6.67 -2.62
N ASN A 77 -1.65 7.47 -1.86
CA ASN A 77 -1.19 8.08 -0.60
C ASN A 77 -1.78 7.29 0.58
N SER A 78 -0.93 6.77 1.45
CA SER A 78 -1.33 5.99 2.63
C SER A 78 -2.21 6.79 3.60
N SER A 79 -1.95 8.09 3.74
CA SER A 79 -2.74 8.98 4.62
C SER A 79 -4.14 9.27 4.05
N ALA A 80 -4.40 8.98 2.78
CA ALA A 80 -5.71 9.13 2.17
C ALA A 80 -6.61 7.89 2.36
N VAL A 81 -6.07 6.79 2.90
CA VAL A 81 -6.86 5.58 3.18
C VAL A 81 -7.82 5.83 4.35
N VAL A 82 -9.11 5.62 4.09
CA VAL A 82 -10.18 5.83 5.09
C VAL A 82 -10.68 4.51 5.67
N SER A 83 -10.76 3.45 4.86
CA SER A 83 -11.17 2.14 5.36
C SER A 83 -10.56 1.00 4.55
N ILE A 84 -10.43 -0.16 5.22
CA ILE A 84 -9.91 -1.40 4.66
C ILE A 84 -10.92 -2.50 5.01
N LYS A 85 -11.34 -3.28 4.01
CA LYS A 85 -12.37 -4.31 4.17
C LYS A 85 -11.99 -5.60 3.44
N ASN A 86 -11.92 -6.72 4.18
CA ASN A 86 -11.82 -8.05 3.57
C ASN A 86 -13.06 -8.32 2.69
N LEU A 87 -12.86 -8.89 1.50
CA LEU A 87 -13.91 -9.26 0.54
C LEU A 87 -14.20 -10.75 0.52
#